data_AF-A0A0C4F878-F1
#
_entry.id   AF-A0A0C4F878-F1
#
_cell.length_a   1.000
_cell.length_b   1.000
_cell.length_c   1.000
_cell.angle_alpha   90.00
_cell.angle_beta   90.00
_cell.angle_gamma   90.00
#
_symmetry.space_group_name_H-M   'P 1'
#
loop_
_entity.id
_entity.type
_entity.pdbx_description
1 polymer ?
#
loop_
_entity_poly.entity_id
_entity_poly.type
_entity_poly.pdbx_seq_one_letter_code
_entity_poly.pdbx_strand_id
1 'polypeptide(L)'
;MFGIFQVSFVNKITNRKGRLQVQVIENLWVTKPYLQIYDLKGLTRNRTVNVTGRPHEVLLDGNFCEMVRTTPILVRENSLLRLQASLHNDTLFLANHNVMDYSLAVGFDEEKQEMYIGIIDYLQTYSWDKRLETLVKELGGSSKEAPTVITPSLYKARFRRAMGKYFSVAPDPWMHKWKPYLSPSEDDSIGASVDREGSRLAETGAKAEDSYVHLSGNE
;
A
#
# COMPACT_ATOMS: atom_id res chain seq x y z
N MET A 1 -14.72 -6.36 12.27
CA MET A 1 -15.51 -5.12 12.46
C MET A 1 -16.62 -5.41 13.46
N PHE A 2 -16.77 -4.60 14.51
CA PHE A 2 -17.79 -4.80 15.55
C PHE A 2 -19.06 -3.98 15.31
N GLY A 3 -18.98 -2.85 14.61
CA GLY A 3 -20.16 -2.08 14.20
C GLY A 3 -19.83 -0.70 13.67
N ILE A 4 -20.85 -0.07 13.07
CA ILE A 4 -20.84 1.34 12.67
C ILE A 4 -21.97 2.02 13.42
N PHE A 5 -21.65 3.13 14.10
CA PHE A 5 -22.55 3.84 14.99
C PHE A 5 -22.63 5.30 14.60
N GLN A 6 -23.77 5.91 14.88
CA GLN A 6 -23.94 7.35 14.78
C GLN A 6 -24.23 7.91 16.18
N VAL A 7 -23.37 8.80 16.65
CA VAL A 7 -23.50 9.46 17.94
C VAL A 7 -23.91 10.90 17.71
N SER A 8 -25.10 11.28 18.17
CA SER A 8 -25.59 12.65 18.17
C SER A 8 -25.49 13.24 19.57
N PHE A 9 -24.95 14.45 19.70
CA PHE A 9 -24.76 15.08 21.01
C PHE A 9 -25.06 16.59 20.98
N VAL A 10 -25.35 17.14 22.15
CA VAL A 10 -25.53 18.57 22.37
C VAL A 10 -24.60 18.99 23.50
N ASN A 11 -23.67 19.89 23.20
CA ASN A 11 -22.80 20.48 24.21
C ASN A 11 -23.62 21.53 24.99
N LYS A 12 -23.92 21.23 26.26
CA LYS A 12 -24.75 22.09 27.13
C LYS A 12 -24.10 23.43 27.49
N ILE A 13 -22.78 23.56 27.38
CA ILE A 13 -22.04 24.79 27.71
C ILE A 13 -22.02 25.73 26.49
N THR A 14 -21.80 25.20 25.29
CA THR A 14 -21.69 25.99 24.05
C THR A 14 -22.98 26.02 23.22
N ASN A 15 -24.02 25.28 23.63
CA ASN A 15 -25.25 25.00 22.85
C ASN A 15 -25.01 24.43 21.45
N ARG A 16 -23.80 23.95 21.14
CA ARG A 16 -23.49 23.34 19.85
C ARG A 16 -24.05 21.93 19.77
N LYS A 17 -24.74 21.64 18.68
CA LYS A 17 -25.16 20.28 18.31
C LYS A 17 -24.11 19.67 17.39
N GLY A 18 -23.82 18.40 17.60
CA GLY A 18 -22.85 17.65 16.81
C GLY A 18 -23.38 16.27 16.46
N ARG A 19 -22.86 15.72 15.37
CA ARG A 19 -23.10 14.34 14.95
C ARG A 19 -21.78 13.74 14.51
N LEU A 20 -21.48 12.57 15.03
CA LEU A 20 -20.26 11.80 14.76
C LEU A 20 -20.67 10.43 14.21
N GLN A 21 -19.99 9.98 13.16
CA GLN A 21 -20.05 8.59 12.72
C GLN A 21 -18.78 7.89 13.21
N VAL A 22 -18.95 6.74 13.86
CA VAL A 22 -17.86 5.99 14.47
C VAL A 22 -17.91 4.55 13.97
N GLN A 23 -16.76 4.05 13.52
CA GLN A 23 -16.57 2.64 13.27
C GLN A 23 -15.82 2.02 14.45
N VAL A 24 -16.29 0.87 14.94
CA VAL A 24 -15.63 0.10 15.98
C VAL A 24 -15.05 -1.16 15.35
N ILE A 25 -13.74 -1.31 15.45
CA ILE A 25 -12.96 -2.43 14.92
C ILE A 25 -12.01 -2.97 15.98
N GLU A 26 -11.44 -4.14 15.70
CA GLU A 26 -10.37 -4.70 16.52
C GLU A 26 -9.12 -3.81 16.47
N ASN A 27 -8.46 -3.66 17.61
CA ASN A 27 -7.20 -2.94 17.71
C ASN A 27 -6.03 -3.92 17.59
N LEU A 28 -5.22 -3.78 16.52
CA LEU A 28 -4.04 -4.62 16.26
C LEU A 28 -2.96 -4.52 17.37
N TRP A 29 -2.99 -3.46 18.18
CA TRP A 29 -1.92 -3.08 19.11
C TRP A 29 -2.25 -3.27 20.60
N VAL A 30 -3.46 -3.74 20.95
CA VAL A 30 -4.13 -3.49 22.25
C VAL A 30 -3.38 -3.92 23.54
N THR A 31 -2.27 -4.66 23.44
CA THR A 31 -1.50 -5.17 24.58
C THR A 31 0.02 -4.90 24.50
N LYS A 32 0.47 -3.93 23.68
CA LYS A 32 1.90 -3.85 23.30
C LYS A 32 2.48 -2.45 23.51
N PRO A 33 3.27 -2.24 24.58
CA PRO A 33 3.72 -0.91 24.96
C PRO A 33 4.77 -0.33 23.99
N TYR A 34 5.57 -1.19 23.34
CA TYR A 34 6.66 -0.76 22.48
C TYR A 34 6.63 -1.53 21.16
N LEU A 35 5.94 -0.96 20.17
CA LEU A 35 5.96 -1.46 18.80
C LEU A 35 6.63 -0.44 17.89
N GLN A 36 7.57 -0.91 17.08
CA GLN A 36 7.96 -0.18 15.88
C GLN A 36 6.90 -0.43 14.81
N ILE A 37 6.13 0.61 14.48
CA ILE A 37 4.97 0.50 13.59
C ILE A 37 5.34 0.99 12.20
N TYR A 38 4.87 0.25 11.19
CA TYR A 38 4.99 0.58 9.77
C TYR A 38 3.62 0.53 9.10
N ASP A 39 3.37 1.52 8.23
CA ASP A 39 2.25 1.56 7.28
C ASP A 39 2.83 1.33 5.88
N LEU A 40 2.49 0.20 5.26
CA LEU A 40 3.08 -0.23 4.00
C LEU A 40 2.03 -0.26 2.89
N LYS A 41 2.22 0.56 1.83
CA LYS A 41 1.31 0.62 0.66
C LYS A 41 1.89 -0.04 -0.60
N GLY A 42 3.14 -0.46 -0.53
CA GLY A 42 3.88 -1.06 -1.64
C GLY A 42 4.41 -0.04 -2.65
N LEU A 43 4.77 1.15 -2.17
CA LEU A 43 5.42 2.21 -2.95
C LEU A 43 6.41 2.96 -2.06
N THR A 44 7.59 3.29 -2.58
CA THR A 44 8.67 3.92 -1.79
C THR A 44 8.82 5.42 -2.03
N ARG A 45 8.42 5.92 -3.21
CA ARG A 45 8.48 7.35 -3.53
C ARG A 45 7.55 8.14 -2.60
N ASN A 46 8.06 9.20 -1.98
CA ASN A 46 7.34 10.02 -0.98
C ASN A 46 6.81 9.21 0.22
N ARG A 47 7.44 8.07 0.53
CA ARG A 47 7.07 7.17 1.63
C ARG A 47 8.22 6.95 2.59
N THR A 48 8.91 8.03 2.96
CA THR A 48 9.94 8.04 4.00
C THR A 48 9.66 9.21 4.93
N VAL A 49 9.65 8.96 6.24
CA VAL A 49 9.56 9.99 7.27
C VAL A 49 10.88 10.12 8.02
N ASN A 50 11.18 11.31 8.53
CA ASN A 50 12.30 11.52 9.43
C ASN A 50 11.92 10.94 10.79
N VAL A 51 12.71 9.96 11.25
CA VAL A 51 12.49 9.30 12.54
C VAL A 51 12.68 10.31 13.67
N THR A 52 11.64 10.51 14.46
CA THR A 52 11.64 11.44 15.60
C THR A 52 11.87 10.73 16.93
N GLY A 53 11.73 9.40 16.96
CA GLY A 53 11.89 8.60 18.18
C GLY A 53 10.72 8.75 19.15
N ARG A 54 9.61 9.34 18.71
CA ARG A 54 8.39 9.44 19.53
C ARG A 54 7.77 8.05 19.70
N PRO A 55 7.18 7.77 20.87
CA PRO A 55 6.47 6.51 21.06
C PRO A 55 5.32 6.42 20.05
N HIS A 56 5.12 5.22 19.49
CA HIS A 56 4.09 4.93 18.49
C HIS A 56 4.19 5.74 17.19
N GLU A 57 5.39 6.21 16.85
CA GLU A 57 5.65 6.79 15.53
C GLU A 57 5.40 5.76 14.42
N VAL A 58 4.59 6.15 13.44
CA VAL A 58 4.28 5.32 12.27
C VAL A 58 5.28 5.62 11.17
N LEU A 59 6.09 4.62 10.85
CA LEU A 59 7.04 4.66 9.74
C LEU A 59 6.41 4.14 8.46
N LEU A 60 7.06 4.39 7.32
CA LEU A 60 6.48 4.12 6.00
C LEU A 60 7.36 3.14 5.20
N ASP A 61 6.92 2.79 3.99
CA ASP A 61 7.59 1.84 3.09
C ASP A 61 9.11 2.06 2.92
N GLY A 62 9.55 3.31 2.77
CA GLY A 62 10.95 3.66 2.58
C GLY A 62 11.79 3.40 3.84
N ASN A 63 11.24 3.73 5.02
CA ASN A 63 11.87 3.40 6.30
C ASN A 63 11.93 1.89 6.51
N PHE A 64 10.88 1.16 6.13
CA PHE A 64 10.83 -0.30 6.24
C PHE A 64 11.87 -0.96 5.33
N CYS A 65 11.97 -0.54 4.07
CA CYS A 65 12.97 -1.04 3.13
C CYS A 65 14.39 -0.85 3.67
N GLU A 66 14.67 0.33 4.23
CA GLU A 66 15.98 0.62 4.80
C GLU A 66 16.28 -0.27 6.01
N MET A 67 15.30 -0.43 6.90
CA MET A 67 15.43 -1.32 8.06
C MET A 67 15.68 -2.77 7.66
N VAL A 68 14.92 -3.33 6.70
CA VAL A 68 15.14 -4.72 6.24
C VAL A 68 16.50 -4.88 5.56
N ARG A 69 17.00 -3.84 4.90
CA ARG A 69 18.33 -3.83 4.28
C ARG A 69 19.45 -3.89 5.32
N THR A 70 19.30 -3.20 6.46
CA THR A 70 20.29 -3.20 7.55
C THR A 70 20.14 -4.36 8.51
N THR A 71 18.90 -4.81 8.72
CA THR A 71 18.51 -5.82 9.70
C THR A 71 17.41 -6.70 9.11
N PRO A 72 17.79 -7.75 8.35
CA PRO A 72 16.82 -8.60 7.65
C PRO A 72 15.83 -9.26 8.61
N ILE A 73 14.54 -9.11 8.33
CA ILE A 73 13.49 -9.82 9.05
C ILE A 73 13.34 -11.21 8.44
N LEU A 74 13.74 -12.22 9.20
CA LEU A 74 13.64 -13.62 8.81
C LEU A 74 12.38 -14.25 9.41
N VAL A 75 11.44 -14.61 8.55
CA VAL A 75 10.16 -15.21 8.94
C VAL A 75 10.22 -16.71 8.69
N ARG A 76 9.64 -17.52 9.59
CA ARG A 76 9.47 -18.97 9.37
C ARG A 76 8.65 -19.21 8.10
N GLU A 77 9.03 -20.22 7.32
CA GLU A 77 8.38 -20.54 6.04
C GLU A 77 6.86 -20.66 6.17
N ASN A 78 6.38 -21.48 7.12
CA ASN A 78 4.95 -21.69 7.35
C ASN A 78 4.20 -20.39 7.70
N SER A 79 4.82 -19.49 8.46
CA SER A 79 4.24 -18.19 8.81
C SER A 79 4.19 -17.27 7.60
N LEU A 80 5.25 -17.24 6.78
CA LEU A 80 5.29 -16.46 5.55
C LEU A 80 4.27 -16.96 4.52
N LEU A 81 4.12 -18.27 4.36
CA LEU A 81 3.11 -18.86 3.48
C LEU A 81 1.69 -18.48 3.90
N ARG A 82 1.39 -18.55 5.21
CA ARG A 82 0.09 -18.11 5.74
C ARG A 82 -0.16 -16.63 5.48
N LEU A 83 0.84 -15.78 5.75
CA LEU A 83 0.74 -14.34 5.48
C LEU A 83 0.48 -14.08 3.98
N GLN A 84 1.24 -14.71 3.10
CA GLN A 84 1.11 -14.53 1.65
C GLN A 84 -0.24 -15.02 1.13
N ALA A 85 -0.75 -16.16 1.61
CA ALA A 85 -2.06 -16.67 1.24
C ALA A 85 -3.20 -15.75 1.74
N SER A 86 -3.12 -15.25 2.97
CA SER A 86 -4.10 -14.29 3.51
C SER A 86 -4.08 -12.98 2.72
N LEU A 87 -2.90 -12.40 2.49
CA LEU A 87 -2.76 -11.19 1.66
C LEU A 87 -3.29 -11.41 0.25
N HIS A 88 -3.07 -12.59 -0.34
CA HIS A 88 -3.66 -12.91 -1.63
C HIS A 88 -5.20 -12.82 -1.55
N ASN A 89 -5.83 -13.59 -0.67
CA ASN A 89 -7.29 -13.64 -0.59
C ASN A 89 -7.92 -12.28 -0.26
N ASP A 90 -7.37 -11.57 0.72
CA ASP A 90 -7.92 -10.29 1.16
C ASP A 90 -7.80 -9.22 0.08
N THR A 91 -6.64 -9.12 -0.58
CA THR A 91 -6.45 -8.11 -1.64
C THR A 91 -7.22 -8.44 -2.92
N LEU A 92 -7.53 -9.72 -3.16
CA LEU A 92 -8.47 -10.11 -4.22
C LEU A 92 -9.89 -9.63 -3.89
N PHE A 93 -10.34 -9.87 -2.65
CA PHE A 93 -11.63 -9.39 -2.17
C PHE A 93 -11.75 -7.86 -2.28
N LEU A 94 -10.74 -7.12 -1.82
CA LEU A 94 -10.73 -5.66 -1.87
C LEU A 94 -10.79 -5.12 -3.30
N ALA A 95 -10.00 -5.69 -4.22
CA ALA A 95 -10.02 -5.31 -5.63
C ALA A 95 -11.40 -5.57 -6.27
N ASN A 96 -12.02 -6.72 -5.97
CA ASN A 96 -13.36 -7.06 -6.47
C ASN A 96 -14.45 -6.09 -5.97
N HIS A 97 -14.22 -5.40 -4.86
CA HIS A 97 -15.11 -4.37 -4.30
C HIS A 97 -14.66 -2.94 -4.63
N ASN A 98 -13.74 -2.76 -5.58
CA ASN A 98 -13.17 -1.45 -5.96
C ASN A 98 -12.57 -0.67 -4.79
N VAL A 99 -12.03 -1.37 -3.79
CA VAL A 99 -11.30 -0.76 -2.68
C VAL A 99 -9.83 -0.64 -3.07
N MET A 100 -9.26 0.54 -2.83
CA MET A 100 -7.85 0.85 -3.04
C MET A 100 -7.32 1.70 -1.88
N ASP A 101 -6.03 2.04 -1.92
CA ASP A 101 -5.37 2.89 -0.91
C ASP A 101 -5.29 2.32 0.52
N TYR A 102 -5.62 1.04 0.70
CA TYR A 102 -5.42 0.28 1.94
C TYR A 102 -3.93 0.04 2.24
N SER A 103 -3.55 -0.04 3.51
CA SER A 103 -2.18 -0.32 3.94
C SER A 103 -2.07 -1.66 4.62
N LEU A 104 -0.88 -2.27 4.58
CA LEU A 104 -0.48 -3.28 5.56
C LEU A 104 0.11 -2.58 6.78
N ALA A 105 -0.60 -2.61 7.90
CA ALA A 105 -0.06 -2.20 9.18
C ALA A 105 0.81 -3.33 9.74
N VAL A 106 2.05 -3.02 10.09
CA VAL A 106 3.02 -3.97 10.65
C VAL A 106 3.59 -3.40 11.94
N GLY A 107 3.55 -4.16 13.02
CA GLY A 107 4.18 -3.81 14.30
C GLY A 107 5.20 -4.86 14.70
N PHE A 108 6.41 -4.42 15.04
CA PHE A 108 7.46 -5.28 15.58
C PHE A 108 7.64 -5.05 17.07
N ASP A 109 7.56 -6.13 17.84
CA ASP A 109 7.95 -6.19 19.25
C ASP A 109 9.37 -6.77 19.30
N GLU A 110 10.36 -5.90 19.48
CA GLU A 110 11.78 -6.30 19.51
C GLU A 110 12.11 -7.17 20.74
N GLU A 111 11.44 -6.96 21.87
CA GLU A 111 11.71 -7.73 23.08
C GLU A 111 11.23 -9.18 22.92
N LYS A 112 10.04 -9.37 22.35
CA LYS A 112 9.45 -10.69 22.15
C LYS A 112 9.83 -11.34 20.83
N GLN A 113 10.44 -10.59 19.91
CA GLN A 113 10.71 -11.02 18.53
C GLN A 113 9.43 -11.45 17.82
N GLU A 114 8.35 -10.69 18.03
CA GLU A 114 7.03 -10.96 17.47
C GLU A 114 6.64 -9.89 16.45
N MET A 115 5.95 -10.32 15.40
CA MET A 115 5.48 -9.47 14.33
C MET A 115 3.95 -9.55 14.25
N TYR A 116 3.32 -8.38 14.21
CA TYR A 116 1.88 -8.22 14.19
C TYR A 116 1.47 -7.50 12.92
N ILE A 117 0.50 -8.05 12.20
CA ILE A 117 0.15 -7.59 10.85
C ILE A 117 -1.36 -7.53 10.68
N GLY A 118 -1.85 -6.51 9.98
CA GLY A 118 -3.23 -6.45 9.50
C GLY A 118 -3.41 -5.44 8.38
N ILE A 119 -4.39 -5.67 7.49
CA ILE A 119 -4.78 -4.66 6.50
C ILE A 119 -5.67 -3.61 7.17
N ILE A 120 -5.37 -2.33 6.94
CA ILE A 120 -6.11 -1.17 7.46
C ILE A 120 -6.61 -0.27 6.32
N ASP A 121 -7.44 0.73 6.66
CA ASP A 121 -7.99 1.73 5.72
C ASP A 121 -8.80 1.17 4.54
N TYR A 122 -9.43 0.01 4.73
CA TYR A 122 -10.17 -0.71 3.68
C TYR A 122 -11.64 -0.29 3.51
N LEU A 123 -12.12 0.71 4.25
CA LEU A 123 -13.50 1.19 4.10
C LEU A 123 -13.69 2.24 3.00
N GLN A 124 -12.60 2.87 2.55
CA GLN A 124 -12.68 3.86 1.49
C GLN A 124 -12.78 3.16 0.13
N THR A 125 -14.01 2.96 -0.33
CA THR A 125 -14.24 2.55 -1.72
C THR A 125 -13.76 3.66 -2.65
N TYR A 126 -13.28 3.30 -3.84
CA TYR A 126 -13.11 4.25 -4.94
C TYR A 126 -14.48 4.84 -5.30
N SER A 127 -14.89 5.89 -4.60
CA SER A 127 -16.04 6.68 -4.98
C SER A 127 -15.65 7.52 -6.19
N TRP A 128 -16.66 7.78 -7.02
CA TRP A 128 -16.65 8.56 -8.25
C TRP A 128 -15.86 9.87 -8.20
N ASP A 129 -15.50 10.37 -7.03
CA ASP A 129 -14.73 11.58 -6.76
C ASP A 129 -13.37 11.60 -7.49
N LYS A 130 -12.63 10.48 -7.55
CA LYS A 130 -11.38 10.42 -8.34
C LYS A 130 -11.64 10.34 -9.85
N ARG A 131 -12.75 9.72 -10.29
CA ARG A 131 -13.16 9.76 -11.71
C ARG A 131 -13.59 11.16 -12.12
N LEU A 132 -14.25 11.90 -11.23
CA LEU A 132 -14.65 13.28 -11.46
C LEU A 132 -13.42 14.18 -11.60
N GLU A 133 -12.43 14.06 -10.71
CA GLU A 133 -11.15 14.77 -10.87
C GLU A 133 -10.43 14.42 -12.17
N THR A 134 -10.48 13.15 -12.59
CA THR A 134 -9.86 12.68 -13.84
C THR A 134 -10.60 13.24 -15.05
N LEU A 135 -11.93 13.20 -15.08
CA LEU A 135 -12.76 13.77 -16.14
C LEU A 135 -12.62 15.29 -16.23
N VAL A 136 -12.52 16.00 -15.09
CA VAL A 136 -12.26 17.46 -15.06
C VAL A 136 -10.88 17.77 -15.64
N LYS A 137 -9.87 16.94 -15.37
CA LYS A 137 -8.53 17.08 -15.95
C LYS A 137 -8.49 16.75 -17.45
N GLU A 138 -9.26 15.75 -17.89
CA GLU A 138 -9.39 15.34 -19.30
C GLU A 138 -10.17 16.37 -20.14
N LEU A 139 -11.28 16.93 -19.63
CA LEU A 139 -12.05 18.00 -20.30
C LEU A 139 -11.35 19.37 -20.25
N GLY A 140 -10.46 19.59 -19.27
CA GLY A 140 -9.72 20.84 -19.07
C GLY A 140 -8.42 20.97 -19.87
N GLY A 141 -8.06 19.99 -20.71
CA GLY A 141 -6.95 20.08 -21.67
C GLY A 141 -5.55 20.25 -21.06
N SER A 142 -5.37 20.03 -19.76
CA SER A 142 -4.08 20.20 -19.07
C SER A 142 -3.71 18.95 -18.29
N SER A 143 -3.24 17.92 -18.99
CA SER A 143 -2.23 17.00 -18.47
C SER A 143 -1.70 16.10 -19.59
N LYS A 144 -0.43 16.29 -19.97
CA LYS A 144 0.39 15.28 -20.69
C LYS A 144 0.95 14.21 -19.74
N GLU A 145 0.50 14.18 -18.48
CA GLU A 145 0.89 13.14 -17.52
C GLU A 145 -0.24 12.12 -17.39
N ALA A 146 0.12 10.85 -17.62
CA ALA A 146 -0.78 9.71 -17.45
C ALA A 146 -1.42 9.74 -16.06
N PRO A 147 -2.73 9.44 -15.94
CA PRO A 147 -3.44 9.60 -14.68
C PRO A 147 -2.76 8.76 -13.58
N THR A 148 -2.32 9.42 -12.50
CA THR A 148 -1.69 8.81 -11.31
C THR A 148 -2.64 7.85 -10.56
N VAL A 149 -3.89 7.75 -11.01
CA VAL A 149 -4.93 6.90 -10.45
C VAL A 149 -4.82 5.51 -11.05
N ILE A 150 -4.13 4.63 -10.34
CA ILE A 150 -4.10 3.21 -10.68
C ILE A 150 -5.45 2.56 -10.41
N THR A 151 -5.87 1.64 -11.28
CA THR A 151 -7.08 0.83 -11.06
C THR A 151 -6.92 -0.07 -9.82
N PRO A 152 -8.02 -0.51 -9.17
CA PRO A 152 -7.94 -1.43 -8.04
C PRO A 152 -7.12 -2.71 -8.34
N SER A 153 -7.22 -3.25 -9.56
CA SER A 153 -6.42 -4.39 -10.01
C SER A 153 -4.92 -4.10 -10.05
N LEU A 154 -4.52 -2.92 -10.55
CA LEU A 154 -3.12 -2.50 -10.58
C LEU A 154 -2.59 -2.21 -9.17
N TYR A 155 -3.41 -1.57 -8.32
CA TYR A 155 -3.09 -1.37 -6.90
C TYR A 155 -2.80 -2.70 -6.20
N LYS A 156 -3.70 -3.68 -6.35
CA LYS A 156 -3.55 -5.04 -5.82
C LYS A 156 -2.24 -5.69 -6.26
N ALA A 157 -1.95 -5.67 -7.57
CA ALA A 157 -0.75 -6.29 -8.12
C ALA A 157 0.54 -5.66 -7.56
N ARG A 158 0.61 -4.32 -7.54
CA ARG A 158 1.73 -3.57 -6.96
C ARG A 158 1.91 -3.89 -5.48
N PHE A 159 0.83 -3.80 -4.70
CA PHE A 159 0.84 -4.08 -3.26
C PHE A 159 1.36 -5.48 -2.97
N ARG A 160 0.83 -6.52 -3.63
CA ARG A 160 1.27 -7.91 -3.47
C ARG A 160 2.74 -8.08 -3.81
N ARG A 161 3.20 -7.49 -4.92
CA ARG A 161 4.60 -7.58 -5.34
C ARG A 161 5.55 -6.96 -4.32
N ALA A 162 5.17 -5.83 -3.72
CA ALA A 162 5.96 -5.20 -2.67
C ALA A 162 6.01 -6.06 -1.40
N MET A 163 4.86 -6.53 -0.90
CA MET A 163 4.83 -7.39 0.29
C MET A 163 5.60 -8.70 0.10
N GLY A 164 5.58 -9.26 -1.11
CA GLY A 164 6.38 -10.44 -1.45
C GLY A 164 7.90 -10.21 -1.40
N LYS A 165 8.37 -8.95 -1.50
CA LYS A 165 9.79 -8.58 -1.38
C LYS A 165 10.17 -8.14 0.03
N TYR A 166 9.21 -7.59 0.77
CA TYR A 166 9.43 -7.02 2.10
C TYR A 166 9.73 -8.07 3.17
N PHE A 167 9.19 -9.29 3.03
CA PHE A 167 9.39 -10.37 4.01
C PHE A 167 10.18 -11.52 3.39
N SER A 168 11.28 -11.91 4.04
CA SER A 168 12.14 -13.00 3.59
C SER A 168 11.98 -14.24 4.48
N VAL A 169 12.08 -15.41 3.86
CA VAL A 169 12.06 -16.69 4.58
C VAL A 169 13.41 -16.92 5.26
N ALA A 170 13.38 -17.38 6.50
CA ALA A 170 14.58 -17.84 7.20
C ALA A 170 15.16 -19.07 6.46
N PRO A 171 16.48 -19.14 6.21
CA PRO A 171 17.09 -20.34 5.64
C PRO A 171 16.84 -21.54 6.55
N ASP A 172 16.22 -22.60 6.02
CA ASP A 172 16.06 -23.89 6.69
C ASP A 172 16.86 -24.96 5.90
N PRO A 173 17.71 -25.78 6.56
CA PRO A 173 18.45 -26.88 5.93
C PRO A 173 17.63 -27.82 5.04
N TRP A 174 16.32 -27.91 5.25
CA TRP A 174 15.42 -28.80 4.50
C TRP A 174 14.67 -28.11 3.34
N MET A 175 15.02 -26.86 3.01
CA MET A 175 14.40 -26.13 1.91
C MET A 175 14.87 -26.65 0.54
N HIS A 176 14.16 -27.65 0.01
CA HIS A 176 14.49 -28.21 -1.30
C HIS A 176 13.85 -27.45 -2.47
N LYS A 177 12.73 -26.72 -2.27
CA LYS A 177 12.05 -25.88 -3.30
C LYS A 177 11.17 -24.78 -2.69
N TRP A 178 11.70 -23.57 -2.49
CA TRP A 178 10.88 -22.40 -2.11
C TRP A 178 10.18 -21.80 -3.33
N LYS A 179 8.86 -21.63 -3.26
CA LYS A 179 8.07 -20.83 -4.20
C LYS A 179 7.08 -19.94 -3.44
N PRO A 180 7.27 -18.61 -3.41
CA PRO A 180 6.37 -17.71 -2.70
C PRO A 180 4.98 -17.64 -3.38
N TYR A 181 3.91 -17.57 -2.59
CA TYR A 181 2.52 -17.41 -3.06
C TYR A 181 2.28 -16.07 -3.76
N LEU A 182 3.10 -15.06 -3.41
CA LEU A 182 3.09 -13.74 -4.05
C LEU A 182 4.15 -13.61 -5.17
N SER A 183 4.66 -14.74 -5.69
CA SER A 183 5.48 -14.70 -6.92
C SER A 183 4.67 -14.05 -8.05
N PRO A 184 5.28 -13.24 -8.93
CA PRO A 184 4.57 -12.62 -10.04
C PRO A 184 3.83 -13.68 -10.86
N SER A 185 2.50 -13.56 -10.94
CA SER A 185 1.70 -14.33 -11.91
C SER A 185 1.82 -13.70 -13.30
N GLU A 186 1.45 -14.43 -14.36
CA GLU A 186 1.40 -13.87 -15.73
C GLU A 186 0.48 -12.64 -15.80
N ASP A 187 -0.61 -12.62 -15.03
CA ASP A 187 -1.52 -11.47 -14.92
C ASP A 187 -0.88 -10.23 -14.23
N ASP A 188 0.09 -10.44 -13.33
CA ASP A 188 0.78 -9.35 -12.62
C ASP A 188 1.91 -8.70 -13.44
N SER A 189 2.27 -9.29 -14.59
CA SER A 189 3.35 -8.80 -15.46
C SER A 189 2.97 -7.51 -16.19
N ILE A 190 1.68 -7.31 -16.48
CA ILE A 190 1.15 -6.08 -17.10
C ILE A 190 1.24 -4.89 -16.15
N GLY A 191 1.07 -5.08 -14.84
CA GLY A 191 1.27 -4.01 -13.86
C GLY A 191 2.75 -3.64 -13.67
N ALA A 192 3.67 -4.58 -13.91
CA ALA A 192 5.11 -4.36 -13.72
C ALA A 192 5.74 -3.48 -14.81
N SER A 193 5.22 -3.53 -16.04
CA SER A 193 5.64 -2.65 -17.14
C SER A 193 5.18 -1.22 -16.89
N VAL A 194 3.93 -1.02 -16.46
CA VAL A 194 3.37 0.30 -16.12
C VAL A 194 4.12 0.96 -14.95
N ASP A 195 4.46 0.19 -13.91
CA ASP A 195 5.27 0.70 -12.79
C ASP A 195 6.69 1.11 -13.24
N ARG A 196 7.33 0.35 -14.13
CA ARG A 196 8.67 0.69 -14.68
C ARG A 196 8.63 1.94 -15.55
N GLU A 197 7.59 2.11 -16.36
CA GLU A 197 7.38 3.31 -17.18
C GLU A 197 7.16 4.53 -16.29
N GLY A 198 6.28 4.44 -15.28
CA GLY A 198 5.99 5.51 -14.34
C GLY A 198 7.17 5.87 -13.43
N SER A 199 8.02 4.88 -13.10
CA SER A 199 9.27 5.11 -12.35
C SER A 199 10.35 5.74 -13.24
N ARG A 200 10.51 5.29 -14.49
CA ARG A 200 11.49 5.87 -15.44
C ARG A 200 11.16 7.30 -15.82
N LEU A 201 9.91 7.60 -16.13
CA LEU A 201 9.44 8.96 -16.43
C LEU A 201 9.60 9.91 -15.22
N ALA A 202 9.56 9.36 -14.01
CA ALA A 202 9.79 10.10 -12.78
C ALA A 202 11.27 10.30 -12.43
N GLU A 203 12.15 9.42 -12.88
CA GLU A 203 13.61 9.49 -12.67
C GLU A 203 14.30 10.40 -13.71
N THR A 204 13.80 10.43 -14.94
CA THR A 204 14.32 11.32 -15.98
C THR A 204 13.65 12.70 -15.89
N GLY A 205 14.11 13.54 -14.96
CA GLY A 205 13.88 14.99 -14.99
C GLY A 205 14.63 15.68 -16.15
N ALA A 206 14.67 15.06 -17.32
CA ALA A 206 15.35 15.58 -18.50
C ALA A 206 14.31 16.12 -19.49
N LYS A 207 14.39 17.42 -19.76
CA LYS A 207 13.74 18.06 -20.90
C LYS A 207 14.18 17.32 -22.16
N ALA A 208 13.28 16.57 -22.80
CA ALA A 208 13.48 16.12 -24.16
C ALA A 208 12.92 17.21 -25.09
N GLU A 209 13.83 17.92 -25.76
CA GLU A 209 13.52 18.78 -26.89
C GLU A 209 12.93 17.97 -28.05
N ASP A 210 11.99 18.59 -28.75
CA ASP A 210 11.31 18.06 -29.92
C ASP A 210 12.32 17.65 -31.01
N SER A 211 12.29 16.39 -31.41
CA SER A 211 12.79 15.96 -32.72
C SER A 211 11.67 15.20 -33.44
N TYR A 212 10.90 15.97 -34.21
CA TYR A 212 9.97 15.45 -35.21
C TYR A 212 10.77 14.75 -36.31
N VAL A 213 10.61 13.44 -36.46
CA VAL A 213 10.95 12.74 -37.71
C VAL A 213 9.69 12.74 -38.57
N HIS A 214 9.71 13.56 -39.62
CA HIS A 214 8.77 13.47 -40.73
C HIS A 214 8.85 12.07 -41.36
N LEU A 215 7.73 11.35 -41.37
CA LEU A 215 7.49 10.31 -42.37
C LEU A 215 6.41 10.83 -43.31
N SER A 216 6.86 11.37 -44.43
CA SER A 216 6.08 11.52 -45.64
C SER A 216 5.55 10.16 -46.07
N GLY A 217 4.24 10.05 -46.23
CA GLY A 217 3.62 8.90 -46.89
C GLY A 217 4.08 8.82 -48.35
N ASN A 218 4.43 7.61 -48.77
CA ASN A 218 4.41 7.21 -50.16
C ASN A 218 3.27 6.20 -50.33
N GLU A 219 2.43 6.54 -51.32
CA GLU A 219 1.39 5.76 -52.02
C GLU A 219 0.07 5.46 -51.30
#